data_AF-A0A524IZ93-F1
#
_entry.id   AF-A0A524IZ93-F1
#
_cell.length_a   1.000
_cell.length_b   1.000
_cell.length_c   1.000
_cell.angle_alpha   90.00
_cell.angle_beta   90.00
_cell.angle_gamma   90.00
#
_symmetry.space_group_name_H-M   'P 1'
#
loop_
_entity.id
_entity.type
_entity.pdbx_description
1 polymer ?
#
loop_
_entity_poly.entity_id
_entity_poly.type
_entity_poly.pdbx_seq_one_letter_code
_entity_poly.pdbx_strand_id
1 'polypeptide(L)'
;MGPDNPWSPSWRPDETGGRRIAIRAARRGAILAGLVYVPLAAIAPIGGQLSREQALIAIAIGLPGVALLGAGLAPAALGSRIDAVVAAIAFGIGCPVAAVTSLVIGAFVLGVFLDTELAGPVLRAGMSTALGIAPLVAIGAGLWVVAVRRLSRGA
;
A
#
# COMPACT_ATOMS: atom_id res chain seq x y z
N MET A 1 5.74 -11.56 -25.90
CA MET A 1 6.49 -11.30 -24.66
C MET A 1 7.72 -10.48 -25.04
N GLY A 2 7.99 -9.36 -24.37
CA GLY A 2 9.10 -8.47 -24.74
C GLY A 2 10.48 -8.98 -24.32
N PRO A 3 11.57 -8.38 -24.84
CA PRO A 3 12.96 -8.74 -24.52
C PRO A 3 13.32 -8.60 -23.04
N ASP A 4 12.55 -7.83 -22.25
CA ASP A 4 12.78 -7.66 -20.81
C ASP A 4 12.24 -8.81 -19.94
N ASN A 5 11.45 -9.73 -20.51
CA ASN A 5 10.95 -10.90 -19.79
C ASN A 5 12.08 -11.95 -19.66
N PRO A 6 12.46 -12.41 -18.44
CA PRO A 6 13.47 -13.47 -18.26
C PRO A 6 13.12 -14.80 -18.91
N TRP A 7 11.84 -15.00 -19.25
CA TRP A 7 11.35 -16.18 -19.97
C TRP A 7 11.24 -15.96 -21.48
N SER A 8 11.68 -14.80 -22.00
CA SER A 8 11.71 -14.54 -23.44
C SER A 8 12.90 -15.25 -24.10
N PRO A 9 12.73 -15.86 -25.28
CA PRO A 9 13.86 -16.36 -26.09
C PRO A 9 14.87 -15.26 -26.47
N SER A 10 14.43 -13.99 -26.47
CA SER A 10 15.26 -12.83 -26.75
C SER A 10 15.72 -12.11 -25.48
N TRP A 11 15.66 -12.76 -24.31
CA TRP A 11 16.05 -12.13 -23.06
C TRP A 11 17.52 -11.73 -23.08
N ARG A 12 17.79 -10.49 -22.68
CA ARG A 12 19.14 -10.00 -22.42
C ARG A 12 19.20 -9.41 -21.02
N PRO A 13 20.31 -9.58 -20.28
CA PRO A 13 20.53 -8.84 -19.04
C PRO A 13 20.45 -7.35 -19.31
N ASP A 14 19.81 -6.60 -18.42
CA ASP A 14 19.76 -5.13 -18.53
C ASP A 14 21.15 -4.54 -18.31
N GLU A 15 21.80 -4.10 -19.39
CA GLU A 15 23.13 -3.50 -19.40
C GLU A 15 23.15 -2.12 -18.73
N THR A 16 22.01 -1.43 -18.68
CA THR A 16 21.90 -0.06 -18.14
C THR A 16 21.73 -0.04 -16.62
N GLY A 17 21.39 -1.17 -16.01
CA GLY A 17 21.08 -1.29 -14.59
C GLY A 17 19.76 -0.62 -14.17
N GLY A 18 19.01 -0.03 -15.09
CA GLY A 18 17.73 0.64 -14.83
C GLY A 18 16.70 -0.27 -14.15
N ARG A 19 16.65 -1.55 -14.51
CA ARG A 19 15.80 -2.58 -13.90
C ARG A 19 16.15 -2.80 -12.43
N ARG A 20 17.44 -2.81 -12.07
CA ARG A 20 17.86 -2.94 -10.66
C ARG A 20 17.44 -1.71 -9.86
N ILE A 21 17.56 -0.52 -10.44
CA ILE A 21 17.12 0.74 -9.81
C ILE A 21 15.60 0.70 -9.58
N ALA A 22 14.82 0.31 -10.58
CA ALA A 22 13.37 0.17 -10.48
C ALA A 22 12.95 -0.84 -9.40
N ILE A 23 13.59 -2.01 -9.34
CA ILE A 23 13.32 -3.03 -8.31
C ILE A 23 13.62 -2.49 -6.90
N ARG A 24 14.74 -1.78 -6.72
CA ARG A 24 15.08 -1.16 -5.42
C ARG A 24 14.06 -0.09 -5.03
N ALA A 25 13.66 0.75 -5.98
CA ALA A 25 12.63 1.77 -5.76
C ALA A 25 11.30 1.15 -5.34
N ALA A 26 10.83 0.13 -6.07
CA ALA A 26 9.61 -0.61 -5.74
C ALA A 26 9.69 -1.26 -4.35
N ARG A 27 10.80 -1.92 -4.02
CA ARG A 27 11.01 -2.55 -2.71
C ARG A 27 10.97 -1.53 -1.58
N ARG A 28 11.64 -0.39 -1.74
CA ARG A 28 11.63 0.71 -0.76
C ARG A 28 10.23 1.30 -0.62
N GLY A 29 9.54 1.54 -1.74
CA GLY A 29 8.17 2.03 -1.75
C GLY A 29 7.22 1.13 -0.97
N ALA A 30 7.30 -0.19 -1.20
CA ALA A 30 6.51 -1.19 -0.47
C ALA A 30 6.77 -1.18 1.04
N ILE A 31 8.04 -1.21 1.44
CA ILE A 31 8.42 -1.23 2.86
C ILE A 31 7.94 0.05 3.56
N LEU A 32 8.19 1.22 2.95
CA LEU A 32 7.78 2.49 3.51
C LEU A 32 6.26 2.64 3.56
N ALA A 33 5.54 2.10 2.58
CA ALA A 33 4.08 2.09 2.61
C ALA A 33 3.56 1.27 3.78
N GLY A 34 4.18 0.11 4.05
CA GLY A 34 3.88 -0.69 5.22
C GLY A 34 4.17 0.03 6.54
N LEU A 35 5.32 0.72 6.64
CA LEU A 35 5.69 1.50 7.81
C LEU A 35 4.74 2.67 8.09
N VAL A 36 4.11 3.24 7.06
CA VAL A 36 3.07 4.25 7.23
C VAL A 36 1.73 3.62 7.60
N TYR A 37 1.37 2.50 6.98
CA TYR A 37 0.09 1.85 7.18
C TYR A 37 -0.08 1.26 8.59
N VAL A 38 0.92 0.54 9.10
CA VAL A 38 0.87 -0.13 10.40
C VAL A 38 0.45 0.81 11.54
N PRO A 39 1.10 1.98 11.76
CA PRO A 39 0.69 2.88 12.83
C PRO A 39 -0.70 3.49 12.58
N LEU A 40 -1.08 3.77 11.33
CA LEU A 40 -2.42 4.27 11.01
C LEU A 40 -3.50 3.26 11.39
N ALA A 41 -3.30 1.99 11.05
CA ALA A 41 -4.21 0.91 11.43
C ALA A 41 -4.21 0.64 12.94
N ALA A 42 -3.07 0.79 13.61
CA ALA A 42 -2.94 0.62 15.06
C ALA A 42 -3.60 1.76 15.87
N ILE A 43 -3.80 2.95 15.28
CA ILE A 43 -4.48 4.07 15.93
C ILE A 43 -6.01 3.95 15.84
N ALA A 44 -6.55 3.24 14.84
CA ALA A 44 -8.00 3.07 14.66
C ALA A 44 -8.76 2.57 15.93
N PRO A 45 -8.23 1.62 16.73
CA PRO A 45 -8.84 1.23 18.00
C PRO A 45 -8.94 2.34 19.04
N ILE A 46 -8.01 3.31 19.04
CA ILE A 46 -7.99 4.40 20.03
C ILE A 46 -9.21 5.30 19.85
N GLY A 47 -9.69 5.46 18.62
CA GLY A 47 -10.93 6.16 18.31
C GLY A 47 -12.21 5.35 18.60
N GLY A 48 -12.10 4.14 19.18
CA GLY A 48 -13.22 3.24 19.44
C GLY A 48 -13.81 2.56 18.20
N GLN A 49 -13.12 2.63 17.06
CA GLN A 49 -13.64 2.17 15.77
C GLN A 49 -13.46 0.66 15.55
N LEU A 50 -12.46 0.05 16.18
CA LEU A 50 -12.14 -1.37 16.08
C LEU A 50 -11.67 -1.92 17.43
N SER A 51 -11.90 -3.21 17.67
CA SER A 51 -11.21 -3.92 18.75
C SER A 51 -9.71 -4.07 18.42
N ARG A 52 -8.88 -4.30 19.44
CA ARG A 52 -7.44 -4.53 19.26
C ARG A 52 -7.17 -5.71 18.32
N GLU A 53 -7.93 -6.78 18.44
CA GLU A 53 -7.82 -7.99 17.61
C GLU A 53 -8.17 -7.69 16.15
N GLN A 54 -9.25 -6.93 15.92
CA GLN A 54 -9.65 -6.51 14.58
C GLN A 54 -8.58 -5.62 13.92
N ALA A 55 -7.91 -4.75 14.69
CA ALA A 55 -6.81 -3.96 14.16
C ALA A 55 -5.57 -4.80 13.80
N LEU A 56 -5.25 -5.85 14.57
CA LEU A 56 -4.17 -6.77 14.22
C LEU A 56 -4.48 -7.54 12.94
N ILE A 57 -5.72 -8.00 12.77
CA ILE A 57 -6.19 -8.64 11.53
C ILE A 57 -6.14 -7.65 10.37
N ALA A 58 -6.58 -6.41 10.59
CA ALA A 58 -6.51 -5.33 9.61
C ALA A 58 -5.08 -5.10 9.13
N ILE A 59 -4.13 -5.01 10.07
CA ILE A 59 -2.71 -4.89 9.76
C ILE A 59 -2.23 -6.09 8.93
N ALA A 60 -2.49 -7.31 9.38
CA ALA A 60 -1.98 -8.51 8.72
C ALA A 60 -2.50 -8.67 7.28
N ILE A 61 -3.79 -8.42 7.06
CA ILE A 61 -4.46 -8.64 5.76
C ILE A 61 -4.33 -7.41 4.85
N GLY A 62 -4.36 -6.19 5.40
CA GLY A 62 -4.28 -4.95 4.63
C GLY A 62 -2.87 -4.61 4.15
N LEU A 63 -1.84 -5.04 4.90
CA LEU A 63 -0.44 -4.70 4.63
C LEU A 63 0.04 -5.09 3.22
N PRO A 64 -0.23 -6.31 2.69
CA PRO A 64 0.19 -6.67 1.34
C PRO A 64 -0.38 -5.75 0.25
N GLY A 65 -1.67 -5.40 0.33
CA GLY A 65 -2.31 -4.50 -0.63
C GLY A 65 -1.67 -3.11 -0.63
N VAL A 66 -1.43 -2.55 0.56
CA VAL A 66 -0.79 -1.24 0.70
C VAL A 66 0.68 -1.28 0.29
N ALA A 67 1.40 -2.37 0.56
CA ALA A 67 2.77 -2.58 0.12
C ALA A 67 2.86 -2.65 -1.42
N LEU A 68 1.94 -3.34 -2.08
CA LEU A 68 1.86 -3.40 -3.55
C LEU A 68 1.56 -2.03 -4.17
N LEU A 69 0.64 -1.27 -3.57
CA LEU A 69 0.37 0.11 -3.97
C LEU A 69 1.64 0.98 -3.85
N GLY A 70 2.33 0.89 -2.71
CA GLY A 70 3.60 1.60 -2.49
C GLY A 70 4.67 1.22 -3.50
N ALA A 71 4.81 -0.05 -3.84
CA ALA A 71 5.73 -0.50 -4.89
C ALA A 71 5.39 0.11 -6.25
N GLY A 72 4.11 0.10 -6.63
CA GLY A 72 3.64 0.62 -7.92
C GLY A 72 3.80 2.13 -8.07
N LEU A 73 3.63 2.89 -6.99
CA LEU A 73 3.72 4.36 -6.99
C LEU A 73 5.16 4.88 -6.79
N ALA A 74 6.09 4.05 -6.34
CA ALA A 74 7.46 4.48 -6.03
C ALA A 74 8.18 5.15 -7.22
N PRO A 75 8.07 4.68 -8.47
CA PRO A 75 8.71 5.34 -9.61
C PRO A 75 8.18 6.76 -9.83
N ALA A 76 6.86 6.97 -9.73
CA ALA A 76 6.24 8.29 -9.86
C ALA A 76 6.68 9.23 -8.73
N ALA A 77 6.82 8.72 -7.50
CA ALA A 77 7.31 9.51 -6.37
C ALA A 77 8.76 10.00 -6.55
N LEU A 78 9.58 9.26 -7.32
CA LEU A 78 10.97 9.61 -7.62
C LEU A 78 11.14 10.54 -8.82
N GLY A 79 10.10 10.70 -9.64
CA GLY A 79 10.10 11.54 -10.84
C GLY A 79 10.11 13.04 -10.54
N SER A 80 9.35 13.80 -11.33
CA SER A 80 9.26 15.25 -11.19
C SER A 80 8.62 15.65 -9.84
N ARG A 81 8.69 16.95 -9.50
CA ARG A 81 7.99 17.45 -8.30
C ARG A 81 6.48 17.25 -8.41
N ILE A 82 5.92 17.40 -9.62
CA ILE A 82 4.50 17.24 -9.88
C ILE A 82 4.11 15.76 -9.72
N ASP A 83 4.89 14.84 -10.31
CA ASP A 83 4.63 13.39 -10.18
C ASP A 83 4.67 12.92 -8.73
N ALA A 84 5.56 13.51 -7.93
CA ALA A 84 5.63 13.22 -6.50
C ALA A 84 4.37 13.68 -5.75
N VAL A 85 3.79 14.84 -6.10
CA VAL A 85 2.51 15.28 -5.54
C VAL A 85 1.37 14.36 -5.99
N VAL A 86 1.32 14.00 -7.27
CA VAL A 86 0.33 13.07 -7.79
C VAL A 86 0.44 11.70 -7.11
N ALA A 87 1.65 11.20 -6.89
CA ALA A 87 1.89 9.96 -6.17
C ALA A 87 1.45 10.05 -4.70
N ALA A 88 1.65 11.19 -4.03
CA ALA A 88 1.14 11.41 -2.68
C ALA A 88 -0.39 11.37 -2.64
N ILE A 89 -1.06 12.04 -3.58
CA ILE A 89 -2.53 12.03 -3.67
C ILE A 89 -3.03 10.61 -3.95
N ALA A 90 -2.43 9.93 -4.93
CA ALA A 90 -2.77 8.56 -5.29
C ALA A 90 -2.56 7.59 -4.12
N PHE A 91 -1.48 7.75 -3.36
CA PHE A 91 -1.23 6.96 -2.17
C PHE A 91 -2.24 7.28 -1.05
N GLY A 92 -2.55 8.56 -0.82
CA GLY A 92 -3.50 8.98 0.20
C GLY A 92 -4.92 8.44 -0.02
N ILE A 93 -5.37 8.39 -1.28
CA ILE A 93 -6.66 7.80 -1.65
C ILE A 93 -6.54 6.27 -1.71
N GLY A 94 -5.50 5.76 -2.35
CA GLY A 94 -5.33 4.35 -2.64
C GLY A 94 -5.00 3.51 -1.42
N CYS A 95 -4.31 4.04 -0.41
CA CYS A 95 -3.90 3.29 0.77
C CYS A 95 -5.12 2.74 1.54
N PRO A 96 -6.12 3.58 1.92
CA PRO A 96 -7.37 3.08 2.48
C PRO A 96 -8.08 2.07 1.59
N VAL A 97 -8.18 2.36 0.28
CA VAL A 97 -8.87 1.48 -0.68
C VAL A 97 -8.19 0.12 -0.76
N ALA A 98 -6.87 0.08 -0.84
CA ALA A 98 -6.08 -1.15 -0.91
C ALA A 98 -6.20 -1.97 0.38
N ALA A 99 -6.13 -1.30 1.54
CA ALA A 99 -6.30 -1.96 2.83
C ALA A 99 -7.71 -2.56 2.99
N VAL A 100 -8.76 -1.78 2.72
CA VAL A 100 -10.15 -2.23 2.83
C VAL A 100 -10.47 -3.32 1.82
N THR A 101 -10.02 -3.19 0.57
CA THR A 101 -10.21 -4.23 -0.46
C THR A 101 -9.57 -5.54 -0.03
N SER A 102 -8.35 -5.49 0.53
CA SER A 102 -7.69 -6.69 1.05
C SER A 102 -8.48 -7.33 2.18
N LEU A 103 -9.04 -6.52 3.09
CA LEU A 103 -9.91 -7.00 4.16
C LEU A 103 -11.21 -7.61 3.65
N VAL A 104 -11.83 -7.02 2.65
CA VAL A 104 -13.05 -7.54 2.02
C VAL A 104 -12.78 -8.88 1.34
N ILE A 105 -11.63 -9.02 0.65
CA ILE A 105 -11.22 -10.31 0.07
C ILE A 105 -11.03 -11.34 1.19
N GLY A 106 -10.35 -11.00 2.28
CA GLY A 106 -10.19 -11.89 3.43
C GLY A 106 -11.52 -12.30 4.07
N ALA A 107 -12.43 -11.34 4.25
CA ALA A 107 -13.76 -11.55 4.79
C ALA A 107 -14.63 -12.41 3.87
N PHE A 108 -14.55 -12.22 2.56
CA PHE A 108 -15.23 -13.04 1.58
C PHE A 108 -14.75 -14.49 1.63
N VAL A 109 -13.43 -14.71 1.59
CA VAL A 109 -12.83 -16.05 1.69
C VAL A 109 -13.27 -16.74 2.98
N LEU A 110 -13.20 -16.04 4.12
CA LEU A 110 -13.65 -16.59 5.40
C LEU A 110 -15.16 -16.86 5.44
N GLY A 111 -15.97 -15.95 4.89
CA GLY A 111 -17.41 -16.07 4.81
C GLY A 111 -17.88 -17.30 4.03
N VAL A 112 -17.14 -17.67 2.96
CA VAL A 112 -17.38 -18.91 2.21
C VAL A 112 -17.17 -20.16 3.07
N PHE A 113 -16.16 -20.17 3.96
CA PHE A 113 -15.90 -21.31 4.84
C PHE A 113 -16.87 -21.40 6.03
N LEU A 114 -17.42 -20.26 6.46
CA LEU A 114 -18.31 -20.15 7.62
C LEU A 114 -19.80 -20.05 7.24
N ASP A 115 -20.12 -20.13 5.95
CA ASP A 115 -21.47 -19.93 5.40
C ASP A 115 -22.15 -18.65 5.95
N THR A 116 -21.40 -17.55 5.97
CA THR A 116 -21.85 -16.27 6.56
C THR A 116 -21.41 -15.07 5.70
N GLU A 117 -22.29 -14.09 5.51
CA GLU A 117 -22.00 -12.85 4.78
C GLU A 117 -21.20 -11.87 5.66
N LEU A 118 -19.88 -11.78 5.42
CA LEU A 118 -18.96 -10.92 6.19
C LEU A 118 -18.42 -9.73 5.38
N ALA A 119 -18.49 -9.77 4.06
CA ALA A 119 -17.85 -8.78 3.18
C ALA A 119 -18.51 -7.40 3.31
N GLY A 120 -19.84 -7.33 3.26
CA GLY A 120 -20.59 -6.08 3.38
C GLY A 120 -20.31 -5.29 4.68
N PRO A 121 -20.44 -5.90 5.87
CA PRO A 121 -20.11 -5.25 7.14
C PRO A 121 -18.66 -4.78 7.24
N VAL A 122 -17.70 -5.60 6.78
CA VAL A 122 -16.27 -5.25 6.79
C VAL A 122 -15.97 -4.06 5.89
N LEU A 123 -16.58 -4.00 4.70
CA LEU A 123 -16.44 -2.85 3.80
C LEU A 123 -16.92 -1.55 4.48
N ARG A 124 -18.11 -1.58 5.09
CA ARG A 124 -18.70 -0.40 5.73
C ARG A 124 -17.86 0.08 6.92
N ALA A 125 -17.45 -0.83 7.79
CA ALA A 125 -16.62 -0.52 8.95
C ALA A 125 -15.22 -0.02 8.54
N GLY A 126 -14.61 -0.68 7.56
CA GLY A 126 -13.30 -0.29 7.01
C GLY A 126 -13.33 1.12 6.43
N MET A 127 -14.35 1.44 5.64
CA MET A 127 -14.48 2.78 5.04
C MET A 127 -14.81 3.86 6.07
N SER A 128 -15.68 3.60 7.05
CA SER A 128 -15.97 4.59 8.11
C SER A 128 -14.73 4.90 8.96
N THR A 129 -13.95 3.85 9.28
CA THR A 129 -12.68 3.97 10.00
C THR A 129 -11.69 4.80 9.20
N ALA A 130 -11.51 4.47 7.91
CA ALA A 130 -10.63 5.20 7.00
C ALA A 130 -10.98 6.69 6.91
N LEU A 131 -12.27 7.03 6.80
CA LEU A 131 -12.73 8.41 6.80
C LEU A 131 -12.44 9.11 8.13
N GLY A 132 -12.59 8.41 9.25
CA GLY A 132 -12.28 8.94 10.58
C GLY A 132 -10.80 9.28 10.79
N ILE A 133 -9.90 8.61 10.07
CA ILE A 133 -8.45 8.87 10.13
C ILE A 133 -7.90 9.57 8.88
N ALA A 134 -8.76 10.12 8.02
CA ALA A 134 -8.34 10.73 6.74
C ALA A 134 -7.24 11.80 6.87
N PRO A 135 -7.24 12.71 7.87
CA PRO A 135 -6.14 13.66 8.06
C PRO A 135 -4.80 12.97 8.31
N LEU A 136 -4.79 11.88 9.08
CA LEU A 136 -3.57 11.12 9.36
C LEU A 136 -3.08 10.37 8.12
N VAL A 137 -3.99 9.84 7.31
CA VAL A 137 -3.68 9.21 6.03
C VAL A 137 -3.02 10.21 5.08
N ALA A 138 -3.53 11.44 5.00
CA ALA A 138 -2.95 12.50 4.18
C ALA A 138 -1.52 12.87 4.62
N ILE A 139 -1.29 13.00 5.93
CA ILE A 139 0.05 13.23 6.49
C ILE A 139 0.97 12.04 6.15
N GLY A 140 0.50 10.82 6.38
CA GLY A 140 1.23 9.59 6.06
C GLY A 140 1.63 9.50 4.59
N ALA A 141 0.77 9.92 3.67
CA ALA A 141 1.06 9.94 2.24
C ALA A 141 2.18 10.93 1.89
N GLY A 142 2.16 12.13 2.48
CA GLY A 142 3.24 13.10 2.34
C GLY A 142 4.57 12.57 2.89
N LEU A 143 4.54 11.98 4.09
CA LEU A 143 5.70 11.37 4.72
C LEU A 143 6.27 10.21 3.90
N TRP A 144 5.41 9.37 3.32
CA TRP A 144 5.80 8.28 2.44
C TRP A 144 6.59 8.80 1.23
N VAL A 145 6.07 9.80 0.51
CA VAL A 145 6.78 10.39 -0.65
C VAL A 145 8.12 11.00 -0.22
N VAL A 146 8.15 11.75 0.87
CA VAL A 146 9.40 12.35 1.39
C VAL A 146 10.43 11.26 1.71
N ALA A 147 10.01 10.18 2.38
CA ALA A 147 10.88 9.07 2.75
C ALA A 147 11.41 8.32 1.51
N VAL A 148 10.55 8.01 0.53
CA VAL A 148 10.95 7.33 -0.72
C VAL A 148 12.02 8.13 -1.46
N ARG A 149 11.82 9.46 -1.57
CA ARG A 149 12.75 10.35 -2.27
C ARG A 149 14.07 10.52 -1.52
N ARG A 150 14.05 10.64 -0.20
CA ARG A 150 15.27 10.79 0.60
C ARG A 150 16.13 9.52 0.57
N LEU A 151 15.53 8.36 0.79
CA LEU A 151 16.26 7.09 0.83
C LEU A 151 16.76 6.63 -0.55
N SER A 152 16.23 7.19 -1.64
CA SER A 152 16.67 6.87 -2.99
C SER A 152 17.69 7.83 -3.58
N ARG A 153 17.89 9.00 -2.97
CA ARG A 153 18.96 9.95 -3.35
C ARG A 153 20.29 9.70 -2.65
N GLY A 154 20.27 9.00 -1.51
CA GLY A 154 21.47 8.70 -0.71
C GLY A 154 22.11 7.33 -0.99
N ALA A 155 21.69 6.63 -2.05
CA ALA A 155 22.14 5.28 -2.40
C ALA A 155 22.41 5.17 -3.90
#